data_AF-A0A1G2R3F6-F1
#
_entry.id   AF-A0A1G2R3F6-F1
#
_cell.length_a   1.000
_cell.length_b   1.000
_cell.length_c   1.000
_cell.angle_alpha   90.00
_cell.angle_beta   90.00
_cell.angle_gamma   90.00
#
_symmetry.space_group_name_H-M   'P 1'
#
loop_
_entity.id
_entity.type
_entity.pdbx_description
1 polymer ?
#
loop_
_entity_poly.entity_id
_entity_poly.type
_entity_poly.pdbx_seq_one_letter_code
_entity_poly.pdbx_strand_id
1 'polypeptide(L)'
;MNISNGVDTPKKEKTFVVSLKGVAPWISKVCYKKDEKDLKLYFTIIVGDAANSHNSDILQLPLEATPLPALSGKLLAKLEFLEGKNLYLAVISKDEWQECQANAQALRAGIRHIQDYIGDRSSLFLLYEEAGSPYPKGLLWTKRKEFQEAVRPLGTALQKGNWTLLSFPDQTIAAIPSRIRQAL
;
A
#
# COMPACT_ATOMS: atom_id res chain seq x y z
N MET A 1 -25.44 1.50 66.53
CA MET A 1 -25.92 1.54 65.13
C MET A 1 -24.85 2.25 64.31
N ASN A 2 -24.08 1.51 63.52
CA ASN A 2 -23.04 2.10 62.66
C ASN A 2 -23.69 2.63 61.38
N ILE A 3 -23.63 3.94 61.20
CA ILE A 3 -24.00 4.63 59.97
C ILE A 3 -22.75 4.56 59.08
N SER A 4 -22.76 3.67 58.09
CA SER A 4 -21.74 3.62 57.05
C SER A 4 -21.92 4.82 56.12
N ASN A 5 -21.14 5.87 56.34
CA ASN A 5 -20.96 6.97 55.40
C ASN A 5 -20.28 6.42 54.13
N GLY A 6 -21.09 6.15 53.10
CA GLY A 6 -20.59 5.96 51.75
C GLY A 6 -19.95 7.26 51.29
N VAL A 7 -18.62 7.32 51.33
CA VAL A 7 -17.84 8.38 50.68
C VAL A 7 -18.04 8.18 49.18
N ASP A 8 -18.98 8.90 48.60
CA ASP A 8 -19.03 9.11 47.15
C ASP A 8 -17.78 9.88 46.75
N THR A 9 -16.71 9.15 46.46
CA THR A 9 -15.51 9.73 45.89
C THR A 9 -15.89 10.35 44.55
N PRO A 10 -15.71 11.68 44.35
CA PRO A 10 -16.02 12.31 43.08
C PRO A 10 -15.19 11.64 41.99
N LYS A 11 -15.85 11.07 40.98
CA LYS A 11 -15.18 10.54 39.79
C LYS A 11 -14.33 11.68 39.21
N LYS A 12 -13.02 11.55 39.32
CA LYS A 12 -12.08 12.47 38.67
C LYS A 12 -12.17 12.26 37.17
N GLU A 13 -13.03 13.01 36.52
CA GLU A 13 -13.15 13.04 35.07
C GLU A 13 -11.90 13.72 34.49
N LYS A 14 -11.29 13.06 33.49
CA LYS A 14 -10.18 13.63 32.73
C LYS A 14 -10.65 13.82 31.30
N THR A 15 -10.70 15.07 30.86
CA THR A 15 -11.01 15.43 29.48
C THR A 15 -9.70 15.60 28.71
N PHE A 16 -9.60 14.94 27.56
CA PHE A 16 -8.53 15.15 26.60
C PHE A 16 -9.13 15.40 25.22
N VAL A 17 -8.45 16.20 24.42
CA VAL A 17 -8.91 16.57 23.08
C VAL A 17 -8.11 15.78 22.05
N VAL A 18 -8.82 15.13 21.13
CA VAL A 18 -8.22 14.47 19.97
C VAL A 18 -8.51 15.34 18.75
N SER A 19 -7.46 15.75 18.03
CA SER A 19 -7.57 16.55 16.82
C SER A 19 -7.13 15.75 15.60
N LEU A 20 -8.00 15.67 14.59
CA LEU A 20 -7.68 15.04 13.31
C LEU A 20 -7.22 16.11 12.33
N LYS A 21 -5.91 16.15 12.04
CA LYS A 21 -5.33 17.12 11.11
C LYS A 21 -5.50 16.68 9.66
N GLY A 22 -5.79 17.61 8.77
CA GLY A 22 -5.86 17.38 7.31
C GLY A 22 -7.14 16.72 6.79
N VAL A 23 -7.92 16.06 7.67
CA VAL A 23 -9.11 15.29 7.24
C VAL A 23 -10.45 15.93 7.58
N ALA A 24 -10.50 16.91 8.49
CA ALA A 24 -11.76 17.51 8.98
C ALA A 24 -12.70 18.06 7.88
N PRO A 25 -12.20 18.75 6.82
CA PRO A 25 -13.07 19.26 5.75
C PRO A 25 -13.79 18.17 4.93
N TRP A 26 -13.31 16.92 5.00
CA TRP A 26 -13.81 15.81 4.19
C TRP A 26 -14.76 14.89 4.96
N ILE A 27 -14.88 15.07 6.28
CA ILE A 27 -15.72 14.23 7.14
C ILE A 27 -17.17 14.68 6.99
N SER A 28 -18.02 13.83 6.40
CA SER A 28 -19.46 14.03 6.32
C SER A 28 -20.21 13.57 7.55
N LYS A 29 -19.68 12.58 8.27
CA LYS A 29 -20.37 11.99 9.42
C LYS A 29 -19.40 11.45 10.46
N VAL A 30 -19.77 11.59 11.73
CA VAL A 30 -19.08 10.95 12.86
C VAL A 30 -20.08 10.14 13.67
N CYS A 31 -19.75 8.88 13.93
CA CYS A 31 -20.48 8.01 14.85
C CYS A 31 -19.52 7.50 15.91
N TYR A 32 -20.03 7.08 17.06
CA TYR A 32 -19.21 6.38 18.05
C TYR A 32 -19.94 5.16 18.61
N LYS A 33 -19.15 4.19 19.05
CA LYS A 33 -19.61 3.04 19.82
C LYS A 33 -18.73 2.90 21.04
N LYS A 34 -19.33 2.94 22.22
CA LYS A 34 -18.64 2.74 23.49
C LYS A 34 -19.09 1.40 24.09
N ASP A 35 -18.15 0.62 24.59
CA ASP A 35 -18.42 -0.53 25.44
C ASP A 35 -17.69 -0.37 26.79
N GLU A 36 -17.72 -1.41 27.62
CA GLU A 36 -17.11 -1.36 28.96
C GLU A 36 -15.58 -1.20 28.93
N LYS A 37 -14.93 -1.56 27.82
CA LYS A 37 -13.47 -1.61 27.68
C LYS A 37 -12.91 -0.59 26.68
N ASP A 38 -13.72 -0.14 25.73
CA ASP A 38 -13.24 0.62 24.58
C ASP A 38 -14.24 1.69 24.08
N LEU A 39 -13.71 2.70 23.38
CA LEU A 39 -14.46 3.72 22.65
C LEU A 39 -13.98 3.77 21.20
N LYS A 40 -14.86 3.41 20.28
CA LYS A 40 -14.60 3.43 18.84
C LYS A 40 -15.28 4.63 18.20
N LEU A 41 -14.53 5.41 17.43
CA LEU A 41 -15.02 6.53 16.61
C LEU A 41 -15.01 6.10 15.14
N TYR A 42 -16.12 6.29 14.45
CA TYR A 42 -16.28 6.05 13.02
C TYR A 42 -16.43 7.38 12.30
N PHE A 43 -15.62 7.60 11.27
CA PHE A 43 -15.66 8.80 10.44
C PHE A 43 -16.05 8.39 9.02
N THR A 44 -17.08 9.01 8.47
CA THR A 44 -17.46 8.87 7.05
C THR A 44 -16.94 10.09 6.31
N ILE A 45 -16.32 9.88 5.15
CA ILE A 45 -15.75 10.94 4.33
C ILE A 45 -16.47 11.07 2.99
N ILE A 46 -16.50 12.29 2.44
CA ILE A 46 -17.04 12.57 1.10
C ILE A 46 -15.95 12.28 0.09
N VAL A 47 -16.11 11.19 -0.68
CA VAL A 47 -15.23 10.88 -1.82
C VAL A 47 -15.89 11.43 -3.07
N GLY A 48 -15.41 12.58 -3.54
CA GLY A 48 -15.75 13.17 -4.83
C GLY A 48 -14.49 13.66 -5.54
N ASP A 49 -14.53 13.74 -6.86
CA ASP A 49 -13.40 14.03 -7.77
C ASP A 49 -12.56 15.29 -7.46
N ALA A 50 -12.97 16.13 -6.50
CA ALA A 50 -12.26 17.31 -6.04
C ALA A 50 -11.37 17.10 -4.80
N ALA A 51 -11.25 15.87 -4.28
CA ALA A 51 -10.44 15.55 -3.08
C ALA A 51 -9.01 15.08 -3.38
N ASN A 52 -8.55 15.18 -4.64
CA ASN A 52 -7.21 14.81 -5.06
C ASN A 52 -6.19 15.92 -4.78
N SER A 53 -5.94 16.25 -3.52
CA SER A 53 -4.82 17.12 -3.14
C SER A 53 -4.62 17.14 -1.63
N HIS A 54 -3.56 16.44 -1.19
CA HIS A 54 -2.90 16.57 0.12
C HIS A 54 -3.64 16.05 1.36
N ASN A 55 -3.37 14.78 1.68
CA ASN A 55 -3.11 14.18 3.01
C ASN A 55 -3.81 12.82 3.16
N SER A 56 -3.13 11.75 2.72
CA SER A 56 -3.61 10.38 2.86
C SER A 56 -2.60 9.51 3.61
N ASP A 57 -2.25 9.90 4.84
CA ASP A 57 -1.71 8.99 5.85
C ASP A 57 -2.80 8.46 6.81
N ILE A 58 -4.09 8.68 6.51
CA ILE A 58 -5.20 8.12 7.27
C ILE A 58 -6.09 7.30 6.32
N LEU A 59 -5.50 6.22 5.83
CA LEU A 59 -6.15 5.16 5.06
C LEU A 59 -7.08 4.36 5.99
N GLN A 60 -8.39 4.46 5.79
CA GLN A 60 -9.29 3.34 6.07
C GLN A 60 -9.91 2.89 4.74
N LEU A 61 -9.50 1.67 4.38
CA LEU A 61 -9.89 0.87 3.23
C LEU A 61 -11.43 0.80 3.09
N PRO A 62 -11.97 0.74 1.86
CA PRO A 62 -13.37 0.42 1.65
C PRO A 62 -13.65 -1.00 2.18
N LEU A 63 -14.49 -1.10 3.21
CA LEU A 63 -15.19 -2.32 3.56
C LEU A 63 -16.31 -2.58 2.54
N GLU A 64 -15.93 -2.83 1.30
CA GLU A 64 -16.69 -3.75 0.45
C GLU A 64 -15.79 -4.95 0.23
N ALA A 65 -15.99 -5.99 1.04
CA ALA A 65 -15.17 -7.19 1.03
C ALA A 65 -15.47 -8.03 -0.24
N THR A 66 -15.06 -7.54 -1.41
CA THR A 66 -14.35 -8.46 -2.29
C THR A 66 -13.03 -8.76 -1.58
N PRO A 67 -12.76 -10.02 -1.18
CA PRO A 67 -11.50 -10.32 -0.52
C PRO A 67 -10.38 -9.87 -1.45
N LEU A 68 -9.66 -8.83 -1.03
CA LEU A 68 -8.49 -8.38 -1.77
C LEU A 68 -7.60 -9.61 -1.89
N PRO A 69 -7.24 -10.06 -3.10
CA PRO A 69 -6.41 -11.24 -3.24
C PRO A 69 -5.16 -11.06 -2.38
N ALA A 70 -4.74 -12.11 -1.66
CA ALA A 70 -3.68 -12.02 -0.65
C ALA A 70 -2.43 -11.29 -1.18
N LEU A 71 -2.07 -11.55 -2.45
CA LEU A 71 -0.97 -10.88 -3.13
C LEU A 71 -1.19 -9.37 -3.31
N SER A 72 -2.39 -8.91 -3.64
CA SER A 72 -2.73 -7.49 -3.77
C SER A 72 -2.52 -6.76 -2.45
N GLY A 73 -2.98 -7.35 -1.35
CA GLY A 73 -2.82 -6.79 -0.02
C GLY A 73 -1.35 -6.71 0.38
N LYS A 74 -0.60 -7.78 0.11
CA LYS A 74 0.85 -7.84 0.35
C LYS A 74 1.62 -6.80 -0.47
N LEU A 75 1.28 -6.65 -1.75
CA LEU A 75 1.93 -5.68 -2.63
C LEU A 75 1.68 -4.25 -2.18
N LEU A 76 0.45 -3.90 -1.79
CA LEU A 76 0.14 -2.58 -1.24
C LEU A 76 0.89 -2.32 0.07
N ALA A 77 0.95 -3.30 0.97
CA ALA A 77 1.66 -3.16 2.25
C ALA A 77 3.17 -2.97 2.08
N LYS A 78 3.76 -3.47 1.00
CA LYS A 78 5.20 -3.37 0.70
C LYS A 78 5.52 -2.32 -0.37
N LEU A 79 4.53 -1.51 -0.76
CA LEU A 79 4.70 -0.51 -1.79
C LEU A 79 5.49 0.67 -1.23
N GLU A 80 6.68 0.90 -1.76
CA GLU A 80 7.54 2.03 -1.43
C GLU A 80 7.43 3.09 -2.51
N PHE A 81 7.17 4.34 -2.14
CA PHE A 81 7.14 5.45 -3.07
C PHE A 81 8.49 6.18 -3.09
N LEU A 82 9.11 6.25 -4.27
CA LEU A 82 10.35 6.97 -4.51
C LEU A 82 10.02 8.38 -5.02
N GLU A 83 9.85 9.33 -4.11
CA GLU A 83 9.37 10.70 -4.40
C GLU A 83 10.16 11.39 -5.52
N GLY A 84 11.50 11.34 -5.48
CA GLY A 84 12.36 11.98 -6.48
C GLY A 84 12.20 11.44 -7.91
N LYS A 85 11.53 10.29 -8.07
CA LYS A 85 11.37 9.59 -9.36
C LYS A 85 9.91 9.37 -9.75
N ASN A 86 8.97 9.71 -8.86
CA ASN A 86 7.55 9.39 -8.99
C ASN A 86 7.31 7.91 -9.37
N LEU A 87 8.01 7.02 -8.65
CA LEU A 87 8.07 5.60 -8.93
C LEU A 87 7.66 4.81 -7.68
N TYR A 88 6.69 3.92 -7.84
CA TYR A 88 6.34 2.95 -6.82
C TYR A 88 7.15 1.66 -7.04
N LEU A 89 7.75 1.15 -5.96
CA LEU A 89 8.53 -0.08 -5.95
C LEU A 89 7.88 -1.07 -4.98
N ALA A 90 7.68 -2.31 -5.43
CA ALA A 90 7.24 -3.41 -4.56
C ALA A 90 8.15 -4.62 -4.75
N VAL A 91 8.43 -5.33 -3.66
CA VAL A 91 9.29 -6.52 -3.66
C VAL A 91 8.59 -7.67 -2.97
N ILE A 92 8.39 -8.77 -3.70
CA ILE A 92 7.78 -10.00 -3.21
C ILE A 92 8.82 -11.12 -3.28
N SER A 93 9.22 -11.65 -2.12
CA SER A 93 10.14 -12.79 -2.07
C SER A 93 9.43 -14.09 -2.48
N LYS A 94 10.23 -15.14 -2.73
CA LYS A 94 9.69 -16.47 -3.02
C LYS A 94 8.77 -17.01 -1.91
N ASP A 95 9.12 -16.79 -0.65
CA ASP A 95 8.31 -17.26 0.49
C ASP A 95 6.95 -16.56 0.53
N GLU A 96 6.93 -15.25 0.28
CA GLU A 96 5.70 -14.45 0.24
C GLU A 96 4.83 -14.78 -0.97
N TRP A 97 5.47 -15.11 -2.10
CA TRP A 97 4.77 -15.61 -3.28
C TRP A 97 4.03 -16.91 -2.97
N GLN A 98 4.67 -17.84 -2.26
CA GLN A 98 4.05 -19.10 -1.84
C GLN A 98 2.98 -18.90 -0.77
N GLU A 99 3.23 -18.05 0.24
CA GLU A 99 2.27 -17.69 1.29
C GLU A 99 0.97 -17.13 0.70
N CYS A 100 1.08 -16.29 -0.32
CA CYS A 100 -0.07 -15.67 -0.99
C CYS A 100 -0.75 -16.57 -2.03
N GLN A 101 -0.28 -17.83 -2.20
CA GLN A 101 -0.67 -18.72 -3.30
C GLN A 101 -0.65 -18.01 -4.66
N ALA A 102 0.36 -17.16 -4.86
CA ALA A 102 0.42 -16.26 -5.99
C ALA A 102 0.61 -17.04 -7.30
N ASN A 103 -0.11 -16.59 -8.32
CA ASN A 103 0.01 -17.08 -9.68
C ASN A 103 -0.10 -15.89 -10.65
N ALA A 104 0.09 -16.13 -11.95
CA ALA A 104 0.04 -15.07 -12.96
C ALA A 104 -1.29 -14.30 -12.97
N GLN A 105 -2.41 -14.94 -12.62
CA GLN A 105 -3.72 -14.28 -12.54
C GLN A 105 -3.82 -13.36 -11.31
N ALA A 106 -3.37 -13.84 -10.14
CA ALA A 106 -3.30 -13.05 -8.92
C ALA A 106 -2.39 -11.83 -9.09
N LEU A 107 -1.25 -11.99 -9.77
CA LEU A 107 -0.33 -10.89 -10.08
C LEU A 107 -0.98 -9.83 -10.97
N ARG A 108 -1.67 -10.24 -12.03
CA ARG A 108 -2.39 -9.31 -12.91
C ARG A 108 -3.48 -8.54 -12.17
N ALA A 109 -4.23 -9.23 -11.30
CA ALA A 109 -5.24 -8.58 -10.47
C ALA A 109 -4.61 -7.57 -9.51
N GLY A 110 -3.55 -7.97 -8.78
CA GLY A 110 -2.85 -7.08 -7.84
C GLY A 110 -2.25 -5.85 -8.51
N ILE A 111 -1.64 -6.01 -9.67
CA ILE A 111 -1.13 -4.90 -10.47
C ILE A 111 -2.25 -3.94 -10.85
N ARG A 112 -3.39 -4.45 -11.35
CA ARG A 112 -4.51 -3.58 -11.73
C ARG A 112 -5.01 -2.77 -10.53
N HIS A 113 -5.17 -3.40 -9.37
CA HIS A 113 -5.54 -2.69 -8.15
C HIS A 113 -4.53 -1.61 -7.75
N ILE A 114 -3.22 -1.87 -7.88
CA ILE A 114 -2.19 -0.88 -7.60
C ILE A 114 -2.24 0.26 -8.63
N GLN A 115 -2.48 -0.05 -9.91
CA GLN A 115 -2.61 0.96 -10.96
C GLN A 115 -3.78 1.91 -10.71
N ASP A 116 -4.92 1.36 -10.29
CA ASP A 116 -6.09 2.15 -9.90
C ASP A 116 -5.77 3.06 -8.70
N TYR A 117 -4.89 2.62 -7.79
CA TYR A 117 -4.46 3.39 -6.62
C TYR A 117 -3.42 4.48 -6.93
N ILE A 118 -2.34 4.16 -7.66
CA ILE A 118 -1.22 5.09 -7.92
C ILE A 118 -1.55 6.14 -8.98
N GLY A 119 -2.63 5.92 -9.73
CA GLY A 119 -3.10 6.82 -10.77
C GLY A 119 -2.19 6.87 -12.00
N ASP A 120 -2.66 7.60 -12.99
CA ASP A 120 -2.22 7.46 -14.38
C ASP A 120 -0.88 8.17 -14.71
N ARG A 121 -0.31 8.88 -13.73
CA ARG A 121 0.94 9.67 -13.86
C ARG A 121 2.16 9.01 -13.22
N SER A 122 1.94 7.92 -12.49
CA SER A 122 2.97 7.26 -11.69
C SER A 122 3.55 6.06 -12.43
N SER A 123 4.80 5.71 -12.14
CA SER A 123 5.39 4.46 -12.62
C SER A 123 5.33 3.39 -11.53
N LEU A 124 5.27 2.12 -11.91
CA LEU A 124 5.29 0.99 -10.99
C LEU A 124 6.39 0.01 -11.40
N PHE A 125 7.24 -0.36 -10.46
CA PHE A 125 8.20 -1.45 -10.63
C PHE A 125 7.93 -2.51 -9.56
N LEU A 126 7.57 -3.70 -10.01
CA LEU A 126 7.32 -4.84 -9.15
C LEU A 126 8.43 -5.89 -9.35
N LEU A 127 9.10 -6.28 -8.27
CA LEU A 127 10.08 -7.37 -8.24
C LEU A 127 9.46 -8.57 -7.56
N TYR A 128 9.62 -9.75 -8.15
CA TYR A 128 9.03 -10.97 -7.63
C TYR A 128 9.83 -12.21 -7.99
N GLU A 129 9.79 -13.20 -7.10
CA GLU A 129 10.34 -14.53 -7.32
C GLU A 129 9.20 -15.55 -7.44
N GLU A 130 8.99 -16.05 -8.65
CA GLU A 130 7.97 -17.06 -8.93
C GLU A 130 8.46 -18.46 -8.52
N ALA A 131 7.57 -19.25 -7.91
CA ALA A 131 7.86 -20.64 -7.58
C ALA A 131 8.15 -21.46 -8.86
N GLY A 132 9.42 -21.88 -9.02
CA GLY A 132 9.89 -22.63 -10.19
C GLY A 132 10.78 -21.83 -11.15
N SER A 133 10.89 -20.51 -10.98
CA SER A 133 11.89 -19.70 -11.67
C SER A 133 13.21 -19.74 -10.88
N PRO A 134 14.36 -20.06 -11.51
CA PRO A 134 15.65 -20.03 -10.83
C PRO A 134 16.16 -18.60 -10.59
N TYR A 135 15.52 -17.60 -11.18
CA TYR A 135 15.92 -16.20 -11.08
C TYR A 135 14.76 -15.25 -10.78
N PRO A 136 15.03 -14.11 -10.12
CA PRO A 136 14.05 -13.05 -9.91
C PRO A 136 13.59 -12.41 -11.22
N LYS A 137 12.33 -11.96 -11.21
CA LYS A 137 11.72 -11.23 -12.31
C LYS A 137 11.33 -9.83 -11.84
N GLY A 138 11.39 -8.89 -12.77
CA GLY A 138 10.97 -7.52 -12.58
C GLY A 138 9.95 -7.13 -13.62
N LEU A 139 8.90 -6.44 -13.22
CA LEU A 139 7.89 -5.93 -14.11
C LEU A 139 7.75 -4.43 -13.88
N LEU A 140 8.20 -3.66 -14.87
CA LEU A 140 8.08 -2.21 -14.89
C LEU A 140 6.89 -1.81 -15.75
N TRP A 141 5.98 -1.04 -15.19
CA TRP A 141 4.98 -0.26 -15.89
C TRP A 141 5.35 1.21 -15.85
N THR A 142 5.51 1.82 -17.01
CA THR A 142 5.78 3.25 -17.09
C THR A 142 5.37 3.82 -18.44
N LYS A 143 4.88 5.05 -18.43
CA LYS A 143 4.68 5.87 -19.64
C LYS A 143 5.95 6.66 -20.02
N ARG A 144 6.96 6.69 -19.14
CA ARG A 144 8.21 7.42 -19.35
C ARG A 144 9.20 6.52 -20.07
N LYS A 145 9.58 6.90 -21.30
CA LYS A 145 10.54 6.13 -22.11
C LYS A 145 11.93 6.06 -21.46
N GLU A 146 12.33 7.13 -20.77
CA GLU A 146 13.61 7.19 -20.05
C GLU A 146 13.78 6.03 -19.04
N PHE A 147 12.71 5.64 -18.34
CA PHE A 147 12.75 4.52 -17.40
C PHE A 147 12.87 3.17 -18.12
N GLN A 148 12.22 3.03 -19.28
CA GLN A 148 12.32 1.81 -20.09
C GLN A 148 13.74 1.63 -20.65
N GLU A 149 14.41 2.71 -21.00
CA GLU A 149 15.79 2.71 -21.49
C GLU A 149 16.79 2.47 -20.36
N ALA A 150 16.59 3.10 -19.20
CA ALA A 150 17.46 2.98 -18.04
C ALA A 150 17.45 1.58 -17.39
N VAL A 151 16.35 0.84 -17.46
CA VAL A 151 16.29 -0.54 -16.94
C VAL A 151 16.77 -1.60 -17.93
N ARG A 152 16.81 -1.29 -19.23
CA ARG A 152 17.30 -2.22 -20.27
C ARG A 152 18.69 -2.80 -19.98
N PRO A 153 19.70 -2.03 -19.50
CA PRO A 153 21.01 -2.60 -19.16
C PRO A 153 21.03 -3.41 -17.86
N LEU A 154 19.97 -3.42 -17.05
CA LEU A 154 19.97 -4.10 -15.75
C LEU A 154 19.76 -5.62 -15.84
N GLY A 155 19.27 -6.11 -16.98
CA GLY A 155 19.02 -7.53 -17.23
C GLY A 155 18.39 -7.78 -18.60
N THR A 156 17.88 -8.99 -18.81
CA THR A 156 17.20 -9.33 -20.07
C THR A 156 15.82 -8.69 -20.09
N ALA A 157 15.64 -7.65 -20.91
CA ALA A 157 14.41 -6.86 -20.99
C ALA A 157 13.55 -7.25 -22.20
N LEU A 158 12.28 -7.56 -21.97
CA LEU A 158 11.24 -7.73 -22.98
C LEU A 158 10.21 -6.61 -22.85
N GLN A 159 10.06 -5.81 -23.89
CA GLN A 159 9.16 -4.64 -23.89
C GLN A 159 7.89 -4.91 -24.68
N LYS A 160 6.75 -4.51 -24.11
CA LYS A 160 5.43 -4.52 -24.78
C LYS A 160 4.60 -3.32 -24.35
N GLY A 161 4.59 -2.28 -25.19
CA GLY A 161 3.90 -1.02 -24.88
C GLY A 161 4.53 -0.33 -23.66
N ASN A 162 3.71 -0.04 -22.64
CA ASN A 162 4.17 0.58 -21.39
C ASN A 162 4.81 -0.41 -20.41
N TRP A 163 4.90 -1.69 -20.77
CA TRP A 163 5.42 -2.75 -19.93
C TRP A 163 6.84 -3.15 -20.34
N THR A 164 7.72 -3.30 -19.36
CA THR A 164 9.02 -3.93 -19.51
C THR A 164 9.15 -5.06 -18.50
N LEU A 165 9.23 -6.30 -19.00
CA LEU A 165 9.57 -7.47 -18.19
C LEU A 165 11.09 -7.64 -18.18
N LEU A 166 11.67 -7.79 -17.00
CA LEU A 166 13.09 -7.96 -16.75
C LEU A 166 13.32 -9.32 -16.09
N SER A 167 14.34 -10.03 -16.55
CA SER A 167 14.83 -11.24 -15.89
C SER A 167 16.25 -11.00 -15.38
N PHE A 168 16.52 -11.46 -14.15
CA PHE A 168 17.80 -11.24 -13.48
C PHE A 168 18.50 -12.57 -13.14
N PRO A 169 19.03 -13.30 -14.14
CA PRO A 169 19.55 -14.67 -14.00
C PRO A 169 20.64 -14.84 -12.93
N ASP A 170 21.45 -13.81 -12.69
CA ASP A 170 22.63 -13.87 -11.80
C ASP A 170 22.50 -12.97 -10.57
N GLN A 171 21.29 -12.62 -10.14
CA GLN A 171 21.08 -11.67 -9.04
C GLN A 171 20.07 -12.17 -8.04
N THR A 172 20.28 -11.82 -6.77
CA THR A 172 19.31 -12.05 -5.69
C THR A 172 18.32 -10.89 -5.62
N ILE A 173 17.04 -11.19 -5.34
CA ILE A 173 15.98 -10.18 -5.27
C ILE A 173 16.30 -9.03 -4.31
N ALA A 174 17.06 -9.27 -3.24
CA ALA A 174 17.45 -8.27 -2.26
C ALA A 174 18.43 -7.21 -2.81
N ALA A 175 19.25 -7.55 -3.81
CA ALA A 175 20.26 -6.64 -4.37
C ALA A 175 19.71 -5.72 -5.47
N ILE A 176 18.62 -6.15 -6.13
CA ILE A 176 18.04 -5.46 -7.29
C ILE A 176 17.45 -4.08 -6.94
N PRO A 177 16.72 -3.87 -5.82
CA PRO A 177 16.18 -2.57 -5.44
C PRO A 177 17.22 -1.46 -5.42
N SER A 178 18.39 -1.72 -4.83
CA SER A 178 19.47 -0.72 -4.74
C SER A 178 19.99 -0.31 -6.12
N ARG A 179 20.08 -1.24 -7.07
CA ARG A 179 20.49 -0.94 -8.44
C ARG A 179 19.45 -0.16 -9.22
N ILE A 180 18.17 -0.48 -9.04
CA ILE A 180 17.06 0.31 -9.63
C ILE A 180 17.09 1.74 -9.10
N ARG A 181 17.34 1.91 -7.80
CA ARG A 181 17.50 3.23 -7.19
C ARG A 181 18.73 4.01 -7.68
N GLN A 182 19.71 3.35 -8.28
CA GLN A 182 20.86 4.03 -8.91
C GLN A 182 20.65 4.29 -10.40
N ALA A 183 19.91 3.43 -11.09
CA ALA A 183 19.71 3.50 -12.54
C ALA A 183 18.58 4.45 -12.96
N LEU A 184 17.53 4.57 -12.15
CA LEU A 184 16.37 5.43 -12.41
C LEU A 184 16.52 6.83 -11.81
#